data_AF-A0A519DLN7-F1
#
_entry.id   AF-A0A519DLN7-F1
#
_cell.length_a   1.000
_cell.length_b   1.000
_cell.length_c   1.000
_cell.angle_alpha   90.00
_cell.angle_beta   90.00
_cell.angle_gamma   90.00
#
_symmetry.space_group_name_H-M   'P 1'
#
loop_
_entity.id
_entity.type
_entity.pdbx_description
1 polymer ?
#
loop_
_entity_poly.entity_id
_entity_poly.type
_entity_poly.pdbx_seq_one_letter_code
_entity_poly.pdbx_strand_id
1 'polypeptide(L)'
;MSINMNKRGNLLSLLVCFAMITTSWSTMMAFEQNSSDNIAPELEQESPRMDTNVGTVISFNTTWTAANSPYYLNSPVSVQQGVRLTINPGVQVFANTTNSSIIVHGEIHSLGTTANPVFIGVNP
;
A
#
# COMPACT_ATOMS: atom_id res chain seq x y z
N MET A 1 -41.33 -50.81 -5.79
CA MET A 1 -41.14 -49.40 -6.20
C MET A 1 -40.44 -48.70 -5.05
N SER A 2 -39.10 -48.72 -5.06
CA SER A 2 -38.26 -48.26 -3.96
C SER A 2 -38.02 -46.76 -4.08
N ILE A 3 -38.44 -46.00 -3.08
CA ILE A 3 -38.19 -44.56 -2.98
C ILE A 3 -36.94 -44.42 -2.12
N ASN A 4 -35.82 -44.09 -2.78
CA ASN A 4 -34.50 -44.02 -2.18
C ASN A 4 -34.30 -42.66 -1.47
N MET A 5 -33.65 -42.73 -0.31
CA MET A 5 -33.59 -41.73 0.74
C MET A 5 -32.28 -40.94 0.63
N ASN A 6 -32.31 -39.68 0.15
CA ASN A 6 -31.11 -38.82 0.18
C ASN A 6 -31.40 -37.29 0.05
N LYS A 7 -32.27 -36.74 0.90
CA LYS A 7 -32.47 -35.26 0.97
C LYS A 7 -32.74 -34.75 2.39
N ARG A 8 -31.87 -35.08 3.35
CA ARG A 8 -32.02 -34.70 4.77
C ARG A 8 -30.83 -33.96 5.41
N GLY A 9 -29.76 -33.66 4.67
CA GLY A 9 -28.57 -32.98 5.19
C GLY A 9 -28.57 -31.45 5.18
N ASN A 10 -29.35 -30.79 4.31
CA ASN A 10 -29.20 -29.35 4.06
C ASN A 10 -30.16 -28.43 4.86
N LEU A 11 -31.17 -28.98 5.54
CA LEU A 11 -32.18 -28.15 6.24
C LEU A 11 -31.78 -27.84 7.69
N LEU A 12 -31.07 -28.76 8.36
CA LEU A 12 -30.61 -28.57 9.74
C LEU A 12 -29.46 -27.56 9.84
N SER A 13 -28.63 -27.44 8.80
CA SER A 13 -27.53 -26.46 8.77
C SER A 13 -28.00 -25.01 8.62
N LEU A 14 -29.15 -24.77 7.95
CA LEU A 14 -29.69 -23.42 7.75
C LEU A 14 -30.36 -22.85 9.02
N LEU A 15 -30.97 -23.71 9.85
CA LEU A 15 -31.63 -23.29 11.10
C LEU A 15 -30.64 -22.88 12.19
N VAL A 16 -29.46 -23.51 12.24
CA VAL A 16 -28.38 -23.14 13.18
C VAL A 16 -27.78 -21.77 12.82
N CYS A 17 -27.66 -21.44 11.53
CA CYS A 17 -27.18 -20.14 11.09
C CYS A 17 -28.14 -18.99 11.43
N PHE A 18 -29.46 -19.22 11.39
CA PHE A 18 -30.44 -18.17 11.68
C PHE A 18 -30.45 -17.75 13.16
N ALA A 19 -30.23 -18.71 14.08
CA ALA A 19 -30.17 -18.43 15.53
C ALA A 19 -28.87 -17.71 15.95
N MET A 20 -27.77 -17.89 15.21
CA MET A 20 -26.49 -17.22 15.50
C MET A 20 -26.46 -15.75 15.11
N ILE A 21 -27.32 -15.33 14.16
CA ILE A 21 -27.37 -13.93 13.70
C ILE A 21 -28.17 -13.05 14.67
N THR A 22 -29.15 -13.60 15.40
CA THR A 22 -29.96 -12.80 16.33
C THR A 22 -29.24 -12.48 17.64
N THR A 23 -28.38 -13.38 18.12
CA THR A 23 -27.58 -13.11 19.34
C THR A 23 -26.51 -12.06 19.10
N SER A 24 -26.04 -11.94 17.86
CA SER A 24 -25.07 -10.92 17.46
C SER A 24 -25.68 -9.52 17.34
N TRP A 25 -27.02 -9.39 17.32
CA TRP A 25 -27.68 -8.07 17.30
C TRP A 25 -28.15 -7.59 18.68
N SER A 26 -28.40 -8.51 19.62
CA SER A 26 -28.84 -8.15 20.98
C SER A 26 -27.73 -7.55 21.85
N THR A 27 -26.45 -7.66 21.47
CA THR A 27 -25.34 -6.96 22.14
C THR A 27 -25.06 -5.59 21.56
N MET A 28 -25.65 -5.25 20.41
CA MET A 28 -25.35 -4.00 19.69
C MET A 28 -26.31 -2.85 20.06
N MET A 29 -27.30 -3.09 20.94
CA MET A 29 -28.22 -2.06 21.45
C MET A 29 -28.34 -2.11 22.98
N ALA A 30 -27.22 -2.03 23.67
CA ALA A 30 -27.21 -1.69 25.10
C ALA A 30 -25.88 -1.00 25.46
N PHE A 31 -25.63 0.17 24.88
CA PHE A 31 -24.68 1.10 25.46
C PHE A 31 -25.23 2.52 25.30
N GLU A 32 -26.22 2.85 26.13
CA GLU A 32 -26.30 4.21 26.62
C GLU A 32 -25.21 4.38 27.67
N GLN A 33 -24.18 5.14 27.33
CA GLN A 33 -23.41 5.85 28.34
C GLN A 33 -23.11 7.25 27.80
N ASN A 34 -24.10 8.13 27.95
CA ASN A 34 -23.84 9.55 28.04
C ASN A 34 -23.01 9.80 29.31
N SER A 35 -21.74 10.15 29.18
CA SER A 35 -21.01 10.97 30.15
C SER A 35 -19.72 11.51 29.51
N SER A 36 -19.73 12.83 29.41
CA SER A 36 -18.72 13.80 29.01
C SER A 36 -17.27 13.46 29.32
N ASP A 37 -16.38 13.93 28.44
CA ASP A 37 -14.91 13.95 28.52
C ASP A 37 -14.19 12.61 28.39
N ASN A 38 -14.00 12.16 27.15
CA ASN A 38 -12.85 11.35 26.78
C ASN A 38 -12.37 11.76 25.38
N ILE A 39 -11.33 12.59 25.32
CA ILE A 39 -10.47 12.70 24.14
C ILE A 39 -9.83 11.32 24.00
N ALA A 40 -10.43 10.46 23.17
CA ALA A 40 -9.72 9.30 22.68
C ALA A 40 -8.47 9.83 21.96
N PRO A 41 -7.25 9.34 22.25
CA PRO A 41 -6.17 9.49 21.29
C PRO A 41 -6.66 8.74 20.06
N GLU A 42 -7.15 9.49 19.08
CA GLU A 42 -7.35 8.99 17.74
C GLU A 42 -5.99 8.43 17.36
N LEU A 43 -5.92 7.09 17.30
CA LEU A 43 -4.82 6.42 16.64
C LEU A 43 -5.02 6.76 15.18
N GLU A 44 -4.55 7.95 14.79
CA GLU A 44 -4.38 8.34 13.41
C GLU A 44 -3.68 7.16 12.76
N GLN A 45 -4.40 6.44 11.90
CA GLN A 45 -3.82 5.39 11.08
C GLN A 45 -2.77 6.08 10.22
N GLU A 46 -1.52 6.06 10.69
CA GLU A 46 -0.39 6.45 9.88
C GLU A 46 -0.41 5.52 8.68
N SER A 47 -0.76 6.09 7.51
CA SER A 47 -0.69 5.38 6.24
C SER A 47 0.69 4.73 6.16
N PRO A 48 0.81 3.44 5.81
CA PRO A 48 2.10 2.78 5.76
C PRO A 48 3.02 3.60 4.85
N ARG A 49 4.04 4.22 5.46
CA ARG A 49 5.12 4.85 4.72
C ARG A 49 5.95 3.71 4.16
N MET A 50 5.60 3.22 2.98
CA MET A 50 6.51 2.37 2.24
C MET A 50 7.68 3.24 1.80
N ASP A 51 8.67 3.39 2.68
CA ASP A 51 9.97 3.89 2.31
C ASP A 51 10.59 2.88 1.33
N THR A 52 10.41 3.11 0.03
CA THR A 52 11.06 2.28 -0.98
C THR A 52 12.53 2.66 -0.98
N ASN A 53 13.33 1.96 -0.17
CA ASN A 53 14.78 2.04 -0.26
C ASN A 53 15.19 1.61 -1.67
N VAL A 54 15.75 2.54 -2.42
CA VAL A 54 16.26 2.22 -3.75
C VAL A 54 17.51 1.38 -3.59
N GLY A 55 17.48 0.16 -4.14
CA GLY A 55 18.66 -0.69 -4.21
C GLY A 55 19.83 0.01 -4.90
N THR A 56 21.05 -0.29 -4.48
CA THR A 56 22.27 0.40 -4.95
C THR A 56 22.58 0.15 -6.42
N VAL A 57 21.99 -0.87 -7.04
CA VAL A 57 22.18 -1.23 -8.45
C VAL A 57 20.84 -1.60 -9.10
N ILE A 58 20.56 -1.00 -10.25
CA ILE A 58 19.42 -1.29 -11.13
C ILE A 58 19.95 -2.08 -12.33
N SER A 59 19.77 -3.40 -12.27
CA SER A 59 20.27 -4.37 -13.26
C SER A 59 19.23 -4.83 -14.27
N PHE A 60 17.99 -4.35 -14.17
CA PHE A 60 16.90 -4.65 -15.10
C PHE A 60 16.00 -3.43 -15.25
N ASN A 61 15.25 -3.38 -16.36
CA ASN A 61 14.34 -2.29 -16.65
C ASN A 61 13.39 -2.08 -15.47
N THR A 62 13.47 -0.90 -14.87
CA THR A 62 12.76 -0.57 -13.63
C THR A 62 11.91 0.66 -13.87
N THR A 63 10.71 0.67 -13.28
CA THR A 63 9.81 1.82 -13.32
C THR A 63 9.58 2.33 -11.90
N TRP A 64 9.91 3.59 -11.67
CA TRP A 64 9.51 4.32 -10.49
C TRP A 64 8.14 4.96 -10.71
N THR A 65 7.23 4.74 -9.76
CA THR A 65 5.82 5.11 -9.86
C THR A 65 5.42 6.08 -8.75
N ALA A 66 4.46 6.97 -9.04
CA ALA A 66 3.97 7.93 -8.04
C ALA A 66 3.39 7.24 -6.79
N ALA A 67 2.79 6.05 -6.95
CA ALA A 67 2.24 5.26 -5.84
C ALA A 67 3.30 4.77 -4.83
N ASN A 68 4.57 4.68 -5.25
CA ASN A 68 5.69 4.27 -4.42
C ASN A 68 6.63 5.46 -4.10
N SER A 69 6.17 6.68 -4.37
CA SER A 69 6.90 7.92 -4.10
C SER A 69 6.65 8.36 -2.66
N PRO A 70 7.63 8.99 -1.98
CA PRO A 70 8.97 9.34 -2.45
C PRO A 70 9.98 8.19 -2.50
N TYR A 71 10.92 8.30 -3.44
CA TYR A 71 12.10 7.43 -3.50
C TYR A 71 13.28 8.11 -2.79
N TYR A 72 13.76 7.52 -1.70
CA TYR A 72 14.92 8.03 -0.98
C TYR A 72 16.19 7.35 -1.47
N LEU A 73 17.09 8.15 -2.02
CA LEU A 73 18.46 7.74 -2.29
C LEU A 73 19.21 7.80 -0.95
N ASN A 74 19.55 6.64 -0.41
CA ASN A 74 20.34 6.55 0.84
C ASN A 74 21.83 6.35 0.55
N SER A 75 22.17 5.99 -0.69
CA SER A 75 23.51 5.74 -1.21
C SER A 75 23.50 5.90 -2.74
N PRO A 76 24.64 5.82 -3.44
CA PRO A 76 24.66 5.84 -4.89
C PRO A 76 23.81 4.72 -5.49
N VAL A 77 23.01 5.06 -6.50
CA VAL A 77 22.19 4.13 -7.29
C VAL A 77 22.77 4.07 -8.69
N SER A 78 23.21 2.89 -9.13
CA SER A 78 23.78 2.68 -10.46
C SER A 78 22.78 2.02 -11.40
N VAL A 79 22.45 2.68 -12.52
CA VAL A 79 21.70 2.07 -13.64
C VAL A 79 22.69 1.42 -14.59
N GLN A 80 22.65 0.09 -14.71
CA GLN A 80 23.61 -0.66 -15.52
C GLN A 80 23.45 -0.41 -17.03
N GLN A 81 24.49 -0.72 -17.80
CA GLN A 81 24.45 -0.63 -19.27
C GLN A 81 23.36 -1.54 -19.85
N GLY A 82 22.64 -1.06 -20.87
CA GLY A 82 21.55 -1.81 -21.52
C GLY A 82 20.25 -1.85 -20.69
N VAL A 83 20.21 -1.18 -19.54
CA VAL A 83 19.05 -1.10 -18.66
C VAL A 83 18.45 0.30 -18.67
N ARG A 84 17.12 0.38 -18.59
CA ARG A 84 16.38 1.63 -18.48
C ARG A 84 15.72 1.80 -17.12
N LEU A 85 15.97 2.93 -16.48
CA LEU A 85 15.13 3.45 -15.39
C LEU A 85 14.07 4.40 -15.97
N THR A 86 12.80 4.06 -15.83
CA THR A 86 11.66 4.93 -16.20
C THR A 86 11.10 5.57 -14.93
N ILE A 87 10.95 6.89 -14.93
CA ILE A 87 10.38 7.65 -13.82
C ILE A 87 9.06 8.25 -14.31
N ASN A 88 7.95 7.74 -13.77
CA ASN A 88 6.60 8.17 -14.18
C ASN A 88 6.26 9.59 -13.70
N PRO A 89 5.26 10.25 -14.31
CA PRO A 89 4.80 11.56 -13.86
C PRO A 89 4.44 11.58 -12.37
N GLY A 90 4.77 12.67 -11.67
CA GLY A 90 4.45 12.86 -10.25
C GLY A 90 5.39 12.18 -9.26
N VAL A 91 6.45 11.50 -9.73
CA VAL A 91 7.44 10.90 -8.83
C VAL A 91 8.36 11.96 -8.22
N GLN A 92 8.52 11.88 -6.90
CA GLN A 92 9.52 12.58 -6.11
C GLN A 92 10.69 11.66 -5.75
N VAL A 93 11.90 12.13 -6.00
CA VAL A 93 13.16 11.46 -5.67
C VAL A 93 13.97 12.39 -4.78
N PHE A 94 14.35 11.91 -3.60
CA PHE A 94 15.08 12.70 -2.62
C PHE A 94 16.46 12.10 -2.32
N ALA A 95 17.49 12.94 -2.43
CA ALA A 95 18.81 12.67 -1.87
C ALA A 95 18.74 12.77 -0.34
N ASN A 96 18.76 11.63 0.34
CA ASN A 96 18.61 11.54 1.79
C ASN A 96 19.96 11.65 2.53
N THR A 97 21.08 11.41 1.82
CA THR A 97 22.43 11.47 2.38
C THR A 97 23.36 12.31 1.51
N THR A 98 24.48 12.75 2.07
CA THR A 98 25.52 13.51 1.32
C THR A 98 26.18 12.70 0.21
N ASN A 99 26.09 11.37 0.23
CA ASN A 99 26.61 10.47 -0.80
C ASN A 99 25.50 9.98 -1.76
N SER A 100 24.34 10.61 -1.74
CA SER A 100 23.23 10.24 -2.62
C SER A 100 23.52 10.68 -4.05
N SER A 101 23.48 9.74 -4.99
CA SER A 101 23.69 10.02 -6.41
C SER A 101 22.95 8.99 -7.26
N ILE A 102 22.67 9.34 -8.51
CA ILE A 102 22.23 8.41 -9.54
C ILE A 102 23.32 8.39 -10.62
N ILE A 103 23.94 7.23 -10.81
CA ILE A 103 24.98 7.00 -11.81
C ILE A 103 24.36 6.20 -12.95
N VAL A 104 24.28 6.78 -14.14
CA VAL A 104 23.59 6.16 -15.28
C VAL A 104 24.60 5.68 -16.32
N HIS A 105 24.80 4.36 -16.40
CA HIS A 105 25.53 3.70 -17.50
C HIS A 105 24.59 3.23 -18.62
N GLY A 106 23.29 3.13 -18.34
CA GLY A 106 22.23 2.81 -19.30
C GLY A 106 21.40 4.02 -19.68
N GLU A 107 20.08 3.91 -19.54
CA GLU A 107 19.11 4.95 -19.89
C GLU A 107 18.30 5.41 -18.68
N ILE A 108 17.95 6.70 -18.66
CA ILE A 108 16.99 7.27 -17.72
C ILE A 108 15.91 8.02 -18.49
N HIS A 109 14.65 7.64 -18.30
CA HIS A 109 13.49 8.27 -18.93
C HIS A 109 12.65 8.95 -17.86
N SER A 110 12.74 10.27 -17.74
CA SER A 110 11.87 11.06 -16.88
C SER A 110 10.65 11.52 -17.66
N LEU A 111 9.47 11.02 -17.28
CA LEU A 111 8.20 11.23 -17.99
C LEU A 111 7.32 12.29 -17.30
N GLY A 112 7.94 13.23 -16.58
CA GLY A 112 7.22 14.33 -15.94
C GLY A 112 6.39 15.15 -16.94
N THR A 113 5.24 15.64 -16.49
CA THR A 113 4.37 16.52 -17.26
C THR A 113 4.22 17.86 -16.54
N THR A 114 3.68 18.88 -17.19
CA THR A 114 3.38 20.17 -16.54
C THR A 114 2.39 20.01 -15.38
N ALA A 115 1.41 19.10 -15.50
CA ALA A 115 0.44 18.84 -14.44
C ALA A 115 1.03 17.98 -13.30
N ASN A 116 1.91 17.04 -13.64
CA ASN A 116 2.54 16.11 -12.69
C ASN A 116 4.06 16.03 -13.01
N PRO A 117 4.86 16.98 -12.51
CA PRO A 117 6.29 16.98 -12.76
C PRO A 117 6.98 15.83 -12.03
N VAL A 118 8.17 15.45 -12.51
CA VAL A 118 9.11 14.63 -11.74
C VAL A 118 9.99 15.57 -10.94
N PHE A 119 10.07 15.38 -9.63
CA PHE A 119 10.93 16.16 -8.75
C PHE A 119 12.16 15.35 -8.34
N ILE A 120 13.35 15.93 -8.50
CA ILE A 120 14.61 15.37 -8.01
C ILE A 120 15.30 16.46 -7.20
N GLY A 121 15.54 16.21 -5.91
CA GLY A 121 16.13 17.22 -5.02
C GLY A 121 16.66 16.64 -3.71
N VAL A 122 17.06 17.53 -2.80
CA VAL A 122 17.46 17.15 -1.44
C VAL A 122 16.23 16.84 -0.59
N ASN A 123 16.37 15.91 0.35
CA ASN A 123 15.35 15.71 1.39
C ASN A 123 15.32 16.97 2.29
N PRO A 124 14.19 17.69 2.40
CA PRO A 124 14.08 18.91 3.21
C PRO A 124 14.28 18.69 4.71
#